data_AF-V8CP37-F1
#
_entry.id   AF-V8CP37-F1
#
_cell.length_a   1.000
_cell.length_b   1.000
_cell.length_c   1.000
_cell.angle_alpha   90.00
_cell.angle_beta   90.00
_cell.angle_gamma   90.00
#
_symmetry.space_group_name_H-M   'P 1'
#
loop_
_entity.id
_entity.type
_entity.pdbx_description
1 polymer ?
#
loop_
_entity_poly.entity_id
_entity_poly.type
_entity_poly.pdbx_seq_one_letter_code
_entity_poly.pdbx_strand_id
1 'polypeptide(L)' 'GATIVVWQTFTMNRKYGQYGLMKKGAVRMHPRYLVNRRTVCHLIRNLQPKKAKK' A
#
# COMPACT_ATOMS: atom_id res chain seq x y z
N GLY A 1 -19.59 20.94 -8.09
CA GLY A 1 -19.73 19.64 -7.41
C GLY A 1 -18.44 19.08 -6.83
N ALA A 2 -17.28 19.27 -7.48
CA ALA A 2 -16.02 18.63 -7.07
C ALA A 2 -15.44 19.16 -5.74
N THR A 3 -15.60 20.46 -5.43
CA THR A 3 -15.00 21.10 -4.25
C THR A 3 -15.50 20.54 -2.92
N ILE A 4 -16.78 20.14 -2.87
CA ILE A 4 -17.40 19.54 -1.67
C ILE A 4 -16.78 18.18 -1.36
N VAL A 5 -16.57 17.35 -2.40
CA VAL A 5 -15.96 16.02 -2.24
C VAL A 5 -14.53 16.16 -1.72
N VAL A 6 -13.78 17.09 -2.30
CA VAL A 6 -12.41 17.40 -1.87
C VAL A 6 -12.39 17.85 -0.41
N TRP A 7 -13.25 18.80 -0.02
CA TRP A 7 -13.36 19.23 1.38
C TRP A 7 -13.78 18.10 2.33
N GLN A 8 -14.71 17.24 1.93
CA GLN A 8 -15.14 16.08 2.71
C GLN A 8 -13.98 15.10 2.97
N THR A 9 -13.12 14.87 1.97
CA THR A 9 -11.93 14.01 2.15
C THR A 9 -10.89 14.63 3.07
N PHE A 10 -10.61 15.93 2.94
CA PHE A 10 -9.65 16.64 3.80
C PHE A 10 -10.13 16.79 5.24
N THR A 11 -11.42 17.07 5.48
CA THR A 11 -12.00 17.14 6.82
C THR A 11 -11.95 15.80 7.53
N MET A 12 -12.27 14.72 6.83
CA MET A 12 -12.09 13.36 7.34
C MET A 12 -10.64 13.07 7.68
N ASN A 13 -9.68 13.45 6.83
CA ASN A 13 -8.26 13.27 7.10
C ASN A 13 -7.80 14.02 8.36
N ARG A 14 -8.33 15.22 8.64
CA ARG A 14 -8.03 15.96 9.88
C ARG A 14 -8.67 15.33 11.12
N LYS A 15 -9.91 14.83 11.03
CA LYS A 15 -10.64 14.23 12.16
C LYS A 15 -9.94 13.00 12.74
N TYR A 16 -9.26 12.21 11.90
CA TYR A 16 -8.57 10.99 12.33
C TYR A 16 -7.07 11.19 12.63
N GLY A 17 -6.55 12.41 12.51
CA GLY A 17 -5.18 12.78 12.89
C GLY A 17 -4.08 12.16 12.02
N GLN A 18 -2.82 12.33 12.43
CA GLN A 18 -1.61 11.89 11.71
C GLN A 18 -1.56 10.37 11.45
N TYR A 19 -2.32 9.58 12.22
CA TYR A 19 -2.43 8.13 12.10
C TYR A 19 -3.78 7.68 11.52
N GLY A 20 -4.48 8.58 10.82
CA GLY A 20 -5.91 8.49 10.53
C GLY A 20 -6.36 7.44 9.51
N LEU A 21 -7.48 7.72 8.83
CA LEU A 21 -8.24 6.84 7.91
C LEU A 21 -7.38 5.89 7.07
N MET A 22 -6.25 6.39 6.55
CA MET A 22 -5.30 5.62 5.75
C MET A 22 -4.62 4.49 6.55
N LYS A 23 -4.26 4.71 7.82
CA LYS A 23 -3.69 3.69 8.72
C LYS A 23 -4.74 2.67 9.15
N LYS A 24 -5.99 3.10 9.41
CA LYS A 24 -7.11 2.18 9.66
C LYS A 24 -7.40 1.29 8.44
N GLY A 25 -7.33 1.86 7.25
CA GLY A 25 -7.43 1.12 5.99
C GLY A 25 -6.30 0.11 5.82
N ALA A 26 -5.06 0.53 6.07
CA ALA A 26 -3.88 -0.33 5.98
C ALA A 26 -3.91 -1.50 6.97
N VAL A 27 -4.36 -1.27 8.21
CA VAL A 27 -4.53 -2.35 9.21
C VAL A 27 -5.65 -3.31 8.80
N ARG A 28 -6.76 -2.80 8.23
CA ARG A 28 -7.86 -3.64 7.74
C ARG A 28 -7.50 -4.45 6.50
N MET A 29 -6.69 -3.89 5.60
CA MET A 29 -6.16 -4.59 4.43
C MET A 29 -4.85 -5.35 4.75
N HIS A 30 -4.41 -5.39 6.02
CA HIS A 30 -3.18 -6.07 6.37
C HIS A 30 -3.35 -7.58 6.12
N PRO A 31 -2.57 -8.18 5.21
CA PRO A 31 -2.75 -9.58 4.85
C PRO A 31 -2.37 -10.48 6.04
N ARG A 32 -3.32 -11.30 6.49
CA ARG A 32 -3.15 -12.22 7.63
C ARG A 32 -2.07 -13.29 7.35
N TYR A 33 -1.85 -13.60 6.07
CA TYR A 33 -0.83 -14.52 5.60
C TYR A 33 -0.22 -13.98 4.29
N LEU A 34 1.10 -13.82 4.24
CA LEU A 34 1.80 -13.68 2.97
C LEU A 34 1.82 -15.04 2.28
N VAL A 35 0.75 -15.34 1.52
CA VAL A 35 0.59 -16.60 0.76
C VAL A 35 1.82 -16.89 -0.11
N ASN A 36 2.51 -15.84 -0.56
CA ASN A 36 3.83 -15.92 -1.19
C ASN A 36 4.92 -15.27 -0.32
N ARG A 37 5.36 -15.94 0.76
CA ARG A 37 6.58 -15.54 1.50
C ARG A 37 7.84 -15.83 0.63
N ARG A 38 7.98 -15.15 -0.51
CA ARG A 38 9.29 -15.09 -1.17
C ARG A 38 10.08 -14.04 -0.40
N THR A 39 11.20 -14.42 0.17
CA THR A 39 12.12 -13.47 0.80
C THR A 39 12.40 -12.32 -0.17
N VAL A 40 12.54 -11.10 0.32
CA VAL A 40 12.79 -9.92 -0.52
C VAL A 40 13.97 -10.16 -1.47
N CYS A 41 14.99 -10.88 -1.02
CA CYS A 41 16.12 -11.35 -1.84
C CYS A 41 15.67 -12.19 -3.06
N HIS A 42 14.74 -13.13 -2.90
CA HIS A 42 14.21 -13.93 -4.00
C HIS A 42 13.32 -13.12 -4.96
N LEU A 43 12.59 -12.11 -4.45
CA LEU A 43 11.82 -11.20 -5.31
C LEU A 43 12.76 -10.37 -6.19
N ILE A 44 13.78 -9.75 -5.59
CA ILE A 44 14.79 -8.95 -6.31
C ILE A 44 15.55 -9.82 -7.33
N ARG A 45 15.93 -11.04 -6.95
CA ARG A 45 16.66 -11.96 -7.85
C ARG A 45 15.81 -12.44 -9.03
N ASN A 46 14.49 -12.57 -8.87
CA ASN A 46 13.58 -12.90 -9.96
C ASN A 46 13.23 -11.69 -10.85
N LEU A 47 13.36 -10.48 -10.32
CA LEU A 47 13.22 -9.23 -11.07
C LEU A 47 14.46 -8.89 -11.90
N GLN A 48 15.61 -9.52 -11.62
CA GLN A 48 16.75 -9.41 -12.52
C GLN A 48 16.35 -10.03 -13.86
N PRO A 49 16.37 -9.27 -14.98
CA PRO A 49 16.13 -9.84 -16.28
C PRO A 49 17.14 -10.96 -16.46
N LYS A 50 16.66 -12.15 -16.87
CA LYS A 50 17.56 -13.23 -17.30
C LYS A 50 18.36 -12.63 -18.45
N LYS A 51 19.58 -12.13 -18.18
CA LYS A 51 20.50 -11.75 -19.25
C LYS A 51 20.56 -12.98 -20.13
N ALA A 52 20.07 -12.83 -21.35
CA ALA A 52 20.01 -13.90 -22.33
C ALA A 52 21.38 -14.57 -22.31
N LYS A 53 21.42 -15.84 -21.89
CA LYS A 53 22.62 -16.63 -22.05
C LYS A 53 22.84 -16.68 -23.56
N LYS A 54 23.81 -15.89 -24.04
CA LYS A 54 24.48 -16.16 -25.31
C LYS A 54 25.25 -17.47 -25.15
#